data_AF-A0A813DV94-F1
#
_entry.id   AF-A0A813DV94-F1
#
_cell.length_a   1.000
_cell.length_b   1.000
_cell.length_c   1.000
_cell.angle_alpha   90.00
_cell.angle_beta   90.00
_cell.angle_gamma   90.00
#
_symmetry.space_group_name_H-M   'P 1'
#
loop_
_entity.id
_entity.type
_entity.pdbx_description
1 polymer ?
#
loop_
_entity_poly.entity_id
_entity_poly.type
_entity_poly.pdbx_seq_one_letter_code
_entity_poly.pdbx_strand_id
1 'polypeptide(L)'
;MVHSNRVLVASVLAAVAYSATQLITAFAAAPSTGSLQPAALRQTGSVALQARGGGEYDISDADIEKFYAELTTGGTGGDAPKGGVVTELIVKFFHGEYTPKGFKRYSGLWKGPPPGNIGKKDIAVGMAGFKEQMKNPMFPVKGGVGYGIDETLKVMDDGKGWVWLAAEMSPGGLAVDLFTSVPYGKRALLVAKRDNVDEMFAKVNWDVALGNIEKTFGGPLIKQR
;
A
#
# COMPACT_ATOMS: atom_id res chain seq x y z
N MET A 1 -7.10 -58.25 -48.74
CA MET A 1 -7.88 -57.11 -49.27
C MET A 1 -8.62 -56.46 -48.10
N VAL A 2 -8.06 -55.36 -47.59
CA VAL A 2 -8.67 -54.16 -46.95
C VAL A 2 -10.06 -54.38 -46.26
N HIS A 3 -10.25 -54.23 -44.95
CA HIS A 3 -10.50 -52.93 -44.27
C HIS A 3 -10.54 -53.08 -42.72
N SER A 4 -9.42 -53.41 -42.08
CA SER A 4 -9.24 -53.22 -40.63
C SER A 4 -8.84 -51.78 -40.34
N ASN A 5 -9.75 -50.82 -40.57
CA ASN A 5 -9.50 -49.39 -40.31
C ASN A 5 -10.75 -48.61 -39.85
N ARG A 6 -11.88 -49.28 -39.60
CA ARG A 6 -13.14 -48.62 -39.21
C ARG A 6 -13.46 -48.72 -37.72
N VAL A 7 -12.85 -49.64 -36.99
CA VAL A 7 -13.12 -49.85 -35.55
C VAL A 7 -12.26 -48.92 -34.67
N LEU A 8 -11.04 -48.59 -35.11
CA LEU A 8 -10.11 -47.70 -34.39
C LEU A 8 -10.45 -46.20 -34.54
N VAL A 9 -11.15 -45.81 -35.61
CA VAL A 9 -11.57 -44.41 -35.82
C VAL A 9 -12.82 -44.08 -34.98
N ALA A 10 -13.68 -45.05 -34.71
CA ALA A 10 -14.88 -44.86 -33.88
C ALA A 10 -14.54 -44.66 -32.39
N SER A 11 -13.43 -45.21 -31.90
CA SER A 11 -13.03 -45.13 -30.49
C SER A 11 -12.37 -43.79 -30.12
N VAL A 12 -11.76 -43.09 -31.09
CA VAL A 12 -11.13 -41.77 -30.85
C VAL A 12 -12.15 -40.64 -30.84
N LEU A 13 -13.26 -40.75 -31.60
CA LEU A 13 -14.32 -39.73 -31.62
C LEU A 13 -15.26 -39.79 -30.39
N ALA A 14 -15.38 -40.93 -29.72
CA ALA A 14 -16.16 -41.05 -28.49
C ALA A 14 -15.46 -40.43 -27.26
N ALA A 15 -14.13 -40.34 -27.25
CA ALA A 15 -13.36 -39.76 -26.14
C ALA A 15 -13.31 -38.21 -26.16
N VAL A 16 -13.52 -37.58 -27.33
CA VAL A 16 -13.58 -36.10 -27.45
C VAL A 16 -14.96 -35.55 -27.08
N ALA A 17 -16.05 -36.31 -27.30
CA ALA A 17 -17.40 -35.89 -26.93
C ALA A 17 -17.68 -35.96 -25.42
N TYR A 18 -16.99 -36.85 -24.68
CA TYR A 18 -17.13 -36.96 -23.21
C TYR A 18 -16.30 -35.90 -22.45
N SER A 19 -15.30 -35.30 -23.10
CA SER A 19 -14.44 -34.27 -22.49
C SER A 19 -15.00 -32.85 -22.69
N ALA A 20 -15.96 -32.65 -23.60
CA ALA A 20 -16.58 -31.36 -23.89
C ALA A 20 -17.92 -31.11 -23.18
N THR A 21 -18.52 -32.12 -22.53
CA THR A 21 -19.79 -32.00 -21.79
C THR A 21 -19.64 -31.85 -20.28
N GLN A 22 -18.42 -31.97 -19.74
CA GLN A 22 -18.09 -31.67 -18.32
C GLN A 22 -17.60 -30.22 -18.11
N LEU A 23 -17.49 -29.41 -19.17
CA LEU A 23 -17.04 -28.02 -19.11
C LEU A 23 -18.17 -26.98 -19.23
N ILE A 24 -19.43 -27.39 -19.23
CA ILE A 24 -20.60 -26.49 -19.39
C ILE A 24 -21.60 -26.59 -18.22
N THR A 25 -21.25 -27.27 -17.12
CA THR A 25 -22.06 -27.34 -15.88
C THR A 25 -21.38 -26.67 -14.69
N ALA A 26 -20.76 -25.52 -14.94
CA ALA A 26 -20.32 -24.58 -13.90
C ALA A 26 -20.91 -23.18 -14.13
N PHE A 27 -22.22 -23.11 -14.39
CA PHE A 27 -23.02 -21.93 -14.07
C PHE A 27 -24.03 -22.37 -13.01
N ALA A 28 -23.54 -22.44 -11.77
CA ALA A 28 -24.40 -22.54 -10.62
C ALA A 28 -25.25 -21.26 -10.51
N ALA A 29 -26.56 -21.47 -10.45
CA ALA A 29 -27.60 -20.60 -9.92
C ALA A 29 -27.19 -19.13 -9.65
N ALA A 30 -27.74 -18.23 -10.47
CA ALA A 30 -27.83 -16.82 -10.10
C ALA A 30 -28.55 -16.70 -8.75
N PRO A 31 -27.95 -16.09 -7.71
CA PRO A 31 -28.74 -15.67 -6.57
C PRO A 31 -29.69 -14.56 -7.04
N SER A 32 -30.95 -14.77 -6.71
CA SER A 32 -32.05 -13.82 -6.81
C SER A 32 -31.64 -12.43 -6.34
N THR A 33 -32.11 -11.41 -7.05
CA THR A 33 -32.02 -9.99 -6.68
C THR A 33 -32.85 -9.75 -5.41
N GLY A 34 -32.26 -10.11 -4.27
CA GLY A 34 -32.70 -9.61 -2.98
C GLY A 34 -32.37 -8.13 -2.89
N SER A 35 -33.38 -7.30 -2.60
CA SER A 35 -33.21 -5.88 -2.30
C SER A 35 -32.18 -5.70 -1.18
N LEU A 36 -31.00 -5.14 -1.51
CA LEU A 36 -29.99 -4.78 -0.51
C LEU A 36 -30.40 -3.46 0.15
N GLN A 37 -31.18 -3.56 1.23
CA GLN A 37 -31.13 -2.57 2.30
C GLN A 37 -29.73 -2.63 2.96
N PRO A 38 -29.19 -1.50 3.45
CA PRO A 38 -27.76 -1.39 3.77
C PRO A 38 -27.42 -2.08 5.10
N ALA A 39 -26.93 -3.32 5.03
CA ALA A 39 -26.28 -3.99 6.17
C ALA A 39 -24.77 -3.71 6.27
N ALA A 40 -24.17 -3.04 5.27
CA ALA A 40 -22.72 -2.86 5.15
C ALA A 40 -22.09 -1.81 6.10
N LEU A 41 -22.89 -1.03 6.83
CA LEU A 41 -22.38 0.02 7.72
C LEU A 41 -21.97 -0.49 9.11
N ARG A 42 -22.54 -1.60 9.60
CA ARG A 42 -22.21 -2.14 10.94
C ARG A 42 -20.96 -3.01 10.95
N GLN A 43 -20.75 -3.78 9.88
CA GLN A 43 -19.61 -4.72 9.78
C GLN A 43 -18.29 -4.00 9.46
N THR A 44 -18.35 -2.91 8.70
CA THR A 44 -17.20 -2.03 8.46
C THR A 44 -16.77 -1.29 9.73
N GLY A 45 -17.72 -0.87 10.56
CA GLY A 45 -17.45 -0.28 11.87
C GLY A 45 -16.73 -1.23 12.83
N SER A 46 -17.18 -2.49 12.94
CA SER A 46 -16.52 -3.47 13.81
C SER A 46 -15.10 -3.82 13.34
N VAL A 47 -14.89 -3.95 12.03
CA VAL A 47 -13.56 -4.25 11.47
C VAL A 47 -12.62 -3.04 11.60
N ALA A 48 -13.11 -1.81 11.41
CA ALA A 48 -12.34 -0.61 11.67
C ALA A 48 -11.94 -0.51 13.16
N LEU A 49 -12.85 -0.83 14.08
CA LEU A 49 -12.54 -0.88 15.52
C LEU A 49 -11.51 -1.96 15.85
N GLN A 50 -11.59 -3.14 15.24
CA GLN A 50 -10.59 -4.19 15.43
C GLN A 50 -9.23 -3.82 14.83
N ALA A 51 -9.20 -3.14 13.69
CA ALA A 51 -7.98 -2.65 13.08
C ALA A 51 -7.33 -1.50 13.87
N ARG A 52 -8.09 -0.82 14.73
CA ARG A 52 -7.56 0.14 15.72
C ARG A 52 -6.82 -0.52 16.86
N GLY A 53 -6.94 -1.84 17.06
CA GLY A 53 -6.20 -2.64 18.04
C GLY A 53 -6.89 -2.82 19.40
N GLY A 54 -6.11 -3.28 20.38
CA GLY A 54 -6.55 -3.65 21.74
C GLY A 54 -5.67 -4.67 22.49
N GLY A 55 -4.44 -4.91 22.00
CA GLY A 55 -3.45 -5.82 22.60
C GLY A 55 -2.16 -5.11 23.02
N GLU A 56 -1.17 -5.85 23.49
CA GLU A 56 0.12 -5.33 24.01
C GLU A 56 0.87 -4.39 23.04
N TYR A 57 0.63 -4.52 21.73
CA TYR A 57 1.27 -3.71 20.68
C TYR A 57 0.34 -2.70 20.01
N ASP A 58 -0.79 -2.41 20.64
CA ASP A 58 -1.73 -1.43 20.14
C ASP A 58 -1.11 -0.03 20.07
N ILE A 59 -1.43 0.71 19.00
CA ILE A 59 -1.01 2.09 18.79
C ILE A 59 -2.19 3.00 19.11
N SER A 60 -2.13 3.62 20.29
CA SER A 60 -3.14 4.59 20.72
C SER A 60 -3.05 5.91 19.95
N ASP A 61 -4.09 6.73 20.03
CA ASP A 61 -4.06 8.06 19.39
C ASP A 61 -2.98 8.97 20.02
N ALA A 62 -2.68 8.75 21.31
CA ALA A 62 -1.58 9.44 22.00
C ALA A 62 -0.20 9.03 21.44
N ASP A 63 -0.03 7.76 21.06
CA ASP A 63 1.21 7.29 20.43
C ASP A 63 1.40 7.90 19.04
N ILE A 64 0.31 8.05 18.28
CA ILE A 64 0.34 8.70 16.96
C ILE A 64 0.69 10.17 17.11
N GLU A 65 0.04 10.89 18.03
CA GLU A 65 0.34 12.31 18.31
C GLU A 65 1.78 12.48 18.80
N LYS A 66 2.28 11.56 19.63
CA LYS A 66 3.69 11.56 20.04
C LYS A 66 4.63 11.37 18.85
N PHE A 67 4.35 10.40 17.98
CA PHE A 67 5.14 10.18 16.77
C PHE A 67 5.11 11.40 15.83
N TYR A 68 3.94 12.03 15.67
CA TYR A 68 3.79 13.29 14.94
C TYR A 68 4.61 14.42 15.57
N ALA A 69 4.58 14.56 16.89
CA ALA A 69 5.35 15.56 17.61
C ALA A 69 6.86 15.33 17.48
N GLU A 70 7.34 14.09 17.57
CA GLU A 70 8.74 13.72 17.32
C GLU A 70 9.18 14.11 15.90
N LEU A 71 8.29 13.95 14.91
CA LEU A 71 8.57 14.32 13.52
C LEU A 71 8.54 15.82 13.26
N THR A 72 7.88 16.63 14.08
CA THR A 72 7.65 18.06 13.78
C THR A 72 8.34 19.01 14.76
N THR A 73 8.75 18.52 15.93
CA THR A 73 9.42 19.35 16.94
C THR A 73 10.87 19.59 16.51
N GLY A 74 11.24 20.87 16.39
CA GLY A 74 12.60 21.29 16.06
C GLY A 74 13.02 21.02 14.60
N GLY A 75 12.11 20.56 13.74
CA GLY A 75 12.39 20.43 12.31
C GLY A 75 12.28 21.75 11.56
N THR A 76 12.98 21.85 10.44
CA THR A 76 12.98 23.04 9.58
C THR A 76 11.94 22.98 8.46
N GLY A 77 11.23 21.85 8.34
CA GLY A 77 10.32 21.60 7.24
C GLY A 77 11.01 21.54 5.88
N GLY A 78 10.20 21.72 4.84
CA GLY A 78 10.65 21.78 3.45
C GLY A 78 10.86 20.40 2.82
N ASP A 79 11.64 20.38 1.75
CA ASP A 79 11.90 19.18 0.97
C ASP A 79 12.97 18.31 1.63
N ALA A 80 12.85 16.99 1.44
CA ALA A 80 13.80 16.03 1.98
C ALA A 80 15.23 16.27 1.43
N PRO A 81 16.27 16.14 2.27
CA PRO A 81 17.63 16.48 1.88
C PRO A 81 18.16 15.53 0.79
N LYS A 82 18.90 16.09 -0.19
CA LYS A 82 19.52 15.29 -1.27
C LYS A 82 20.45 14.22 -0.69
N GLY A 83 20.41 13.02 -1.26
CA GLY A 83 21.34 11.93 -0.94
C GLY A 83 20.90 11.05 0.23
N GLY A 84 19.82 11.40 0.93
CA GLY A 84 19.20 10.55 1.93
C GLY A 84 18.37 9.43 1.30
N VAL A 85 18.36 8.25 1.93
CA VAL A 85 17.55 7.10 1.50
C VAL A 85 16.05 7.42 1.46
N VAL A 86 15.54 8.19 2.43
CA VAL A 86 14.13 8.63 2.45
C VAL A 86 13.81 9.46 1.21
N THR A 87 14.68 10.41 0.85
CA THR A 87 14.53 11.23 -0.36
C THR A 87 14.56 10.39 -1.63
N GLU A 88 15.50 9.44 -1.73
CA GLU A 88 15.58 8.52 -2.87
C GLU A 88 14.30 7.69 -3.04
N LEU A 89 13.76 7.16 -1.94
CA LEU A 89 12.51 6.40 -1.94
C LEU A 89 11.32 7.27 -2.36
N ILE A 90 11.18 8.47 -1.78
CA ILE A 90 10.13 9.41 -2.12
C ILE A 90 10.19 9.77 -3.61
N VAL A 91 11.35 10.18 -4.12
CA VAL A 91 11.46 10.61 -5.52
C VAL A 91 11.19 9.45 -6.48
N LYS A 92 11.73 8.25 -6.22
CA LYS A 92 11.47 7.08 -7.09
C LYS A 92 10.00 6.69 -7.13
N PHE A 93 9.28 6.86 -6.01
CA PHE A 93 7.88 6.49 -5.91
C PHE A 93 6.91 7.58 -6.39
N PHE A 94 7.21 8.86 -6.15
CA PHE A 94 6.25 9.95 -6.37
C PHE A 94 6.57 10.87 -7.56
N HIS A 95 7.70 10.69 -8.25
CA HIS A 95 8.06 11.50 -9.44
C HIS A 95 7.28 11.11 -10.72
N GLY A 96 6.55 10.00 -10.70
CA GLY A 96 5.76 9.54 -11.85
C GLY A 96 4.40 10.22 -11.97
N GLU A 97 3.54 9.66 -12.80
CA GLU A 97 2.20 10.17 -13.06
C GLU A 97 1.15 9.24 -12.45
N TYR A 98 0.31 9.81 -11.60
CA TYR A 98 -0.82 9.16 -10.96
C TYR A 98 -2.04 9.27 -11.89
N THR A 99 -2.50 8.15 -12.43
CA THR A 99 -3.69 8.10 -13.31
C THR A 99 -4.78 7.21 -12.71
N PRO A 100 -6.05 7.37 -13.12
CA PRO A 100 -7.11 6.44 -12.69
C PRO A 100 -6.87 4.97 -13.06
N LYS A 101 -5.98 4.69 -14.02
CA LYS A 101 -5.61 3.33 -14.44
C LYS A 101 -4.42 2.76 -13.67
N GLY A 102 -3.79 3.56 -12.81
CA GLY A 102 -2.59 3.18 -12.05
C GLY A 102 -1.50 4.24 -12.08
N PHE A 103 -0.39 3.93 -11.42
CA PHE A 103 0.80 4.76 -11.39
C PHE A 103 1.73 4.46 -12.57
N LYS A 104 2.02 5.48 -13.37
CA LYS A 104 3.01 5.42 -14.45
C LYS A 104 4.35 5.89 -13.90
N ARG A 105 5.26 4.93 -13.69
CA ARG A 105 6.61 5.19 -13.20
C ARG A 105 7.37 6.12 -14.15
N TYR A 106 8.16 7.02 -13.57
CA TYR A 106 9.14 7.78 -14.34
C TYR A 106 10.19 6.84 -14.93
N SER A 107 10.42 6.93 -16.23
CA SER A 107 11.36 6.09 -16.98
C SER A 107 12.50 6.88 -17.64
N GLY A 108 12.63 8.16 -17.31
CA GLY A 108 13.68 9.03 -17.86
C GLY A 108 14.98 8.94 -17.08
N LEU A 109 16.02 9.63 -17.57
CA LEU A 109 17.30 9.76 -16.87
C LEU A 109 17.21 10.86 -15.81
N TRP A 110 17.58 10.53 -14.58
CA TRP A 110 17.65 11.49 -13.48
C TRP A 110 18.63 12.64 -13.78
N LYS A 111 18.27 13.84 -13.36
CA LYS A 111 18.90 15.11 -13.78
C LYS A 111 19.90 15.65 -12.76
N GLY A 112 20.35 14.83 -11.83
CA GLY A 112 21.37 15.20 -10.85
C GLY A 112 22.77 15.22 -11.44
N PRO A 113 23.72 15.88 -10.76
CA PRO A 113 25.13 15.58 -10.89
C PRO A 113 25.53 14.42 -9.95
N PRO A 114 26.25 13.39 -10.45
CA PRO A 114 26.50 13.08 -11.86
C PRO A 114 25.20 12.65 -12.60
N PRO A 115 25.14 12.78 -13.94
CA PRO A 115 23.98 12.36 -14.72
C PRO A 115 23.56 10.92 -14.40
N GLY A 116 22.25 10.68 -14.30
CA GLY A 116 21.71 9.40 -13.86
C GLY A 116 21.49 9.28 -12.35
N ASN A 117 21.92 10.26 -11.55
CA ASN A 117 21.54 10.35 -10.14
C ASN A 117 20.41 11.36 -9.91
N ILE A 118 19.68 11.21 -8.81
CA ILE A 118 18.60 12.12 -8.42
C ILE A 118 19.18 13.52 -8.11
N GLY A 119 18.66 14.52 -8.81
CA GLY A 119 19.04 15.92 -8.66
C GLY A 119 18.01 16.75 -7.90
N LYS A 120 18.35 18.00 -7.58
CA LYS A 120 17.43 18.94 -6.92
C LYS A 120 16.12 19.14 -7.70
N LYS A 121 16.18 19.12 -9.04
CA LYS A 121 14.99 19.25 -9.90
C LYS A 121 14.07 18.03 -9.80
N ASP A 122 14.64 16.83 -9.73
CA ASP A 122 13.86 15.59 -9.57
C ASP A 122 13.27 15.51 -8.17
N ILE A 123 14.02 15.96 -7.15
CA ILE A 123 13.52 16.09 -5.77
C ILE A 123 12.32 17.01 -5.70
N ALA A 124 12.39 18.21 -6.29
CA ALA A 124 11.27 19.14 -6.27
C ALA A 124 9.99 18.53 -6.88
N VAL A 125 10.12 17.82 -8.01
CA VAL A 125 8.97 17.15 -8.66
C VAL A 125 8.46 15.97 -7.82
N GLY A 126 9.35 15.12 -7.30
CA GLY A 126 8.97 13.99 -6.44
C GLY A 126 8.32 14.44 -5.13
N MET A 127 8.82 15.50 -4.51
CA MET A 127 8.23 16.10 -3.30
C MET A 127 6.88 16.74 -3.57
N ALA A 128 6.68 17.35 -4.75
CA ALA A 128 5.37 17.89 -5.13
C ALA A 128 4.33 16.76 -5.28
N GLY A 129 4.66 15.70 -6.03
CA GLY A 129 3.80 14.52 -6.16
C GLY A 129 3.55 13.82 -4.83
N PHE A 130 4.57 13.76 -3.95
CA PHE A 130 4.43 13.19 -2.62
C PHE A 130 3.47 14.01 -1.74
N LYS A 131 3.61 15.34 -1.69
CA LYS A 131 2.71 16.22 -0.94
C LYS A 131 1.27 16.10 -1.44
N GLU A 132 1.07 16.04 -2.76
CA GLU A 132 -0.25 15.84 -3.36
C GLU A 132 -0.86 14.50 -2.95
N GLN A 133 -0.09 13.41 -3.04
CA GLN A 133 -0.57 12.09 -2.65
C GLN A 133 -0.76 11.95 -1.13
N MET A 134 -0.03 12.67 -0.29
CA MET A 134 -0.33 12.71 1.15
C MET A 134 -1.68 13.41 1.43
N LYS A 135 -2.03 14.45 0.67
CA LYS A 135 -3.34 15.12 0.80
C LYS A 135 -4.49 14.27 0.30
N ASN A 136 -4.27 13.59 -0.82
CA ASN A 136 -5.29 12.76 -1.47
C ASN A 136 -4.67 11.47 -2.05
N PRO A 137 -4.46 10.45 -1.21
CA PRO A 137 -3.84 9.20 -1.67
C PRO A 137 -4.75 8.50 -2.67
N MET A 138 -4.28 8.28 -3.90
CA MET A 138 -5.09 7.57 -4.90
C MET A 138 -5.05 6.05 -4.73
N PHE A 139 -3.94 5.51 -4.23
CA PHE A 139 -3.75 4.07 -4.02
C PHE A 139 -3.19 3.78 -2.61
N PRO A 140 -3.90 4.13 -1.53
CA PRO A 140 -3.45 3.75 -0.19
C PRO A 140 -3.45 2.23 -0.03
N VAL A 141 -2.53 1.72 0.78
CA VAL A 141 -2.45 0.30 1.13
C VAL A 141 -3.21 0.04 2.42
N LYS A 142 -3.79 -1.16 2.56
CA LYS A 142 -4.45 -1.57 3.81
C LYS A 142 -3.42 -1.76 4.93
N GLY A 143 -3.63 -1.06 6.04
CA GLY A 143 -2.91 -1.23 7.31
C GLY A 143 -3.78 -1.91 8.36
N GLY A 144 -3.38 -1.89 9.63
CA GLY A 144 -4.07 -2.56 10.74
C GLY A 144 -3.29 -3.75 11.32
N VAL A 145 -3.73 -4.24 12.48
CA VAL A 145 -3.02 -5.23 13.32
C VAL A 145 -2.79 -6.60 12.67
N GLY A 146 -3.47 -6.89 11.55
CA GLY A 146 -3.39 -8.15 10.81
C GLY A 146 -2.13 -8.36 9.95
N TYR A 147 -1.09 -7.54 10.11
CA TYR A 147 0.05 -7.57 9.20
C TYR A 147 0.78 -8.93 9.14
N GLY A 148 0.91 -9.48 7.93
CA GLY A 148 1.60 -10.75 7.65
C GLY A 148 0.91 -12.01 8.17
N ILE A 149 -0.23 -11.86 8.86
CA ILE A 149 -0.92 -12.92 9.62
C ILE A 149 -2.39 -13.03 9.17
N ASP A 150 -3.13 -11.93 9.09
CA ASP A 150 -4.56 -11.92 8.80
C ASP A 150 -5.01 -10.68 8.01
N GLU A 151 -5.34 -10.84 6.73
CA GLU A 151 -5.84 -9.75 5.88
C GLU A 151 -7.21 -9.20 6.30
N THR A 152 -8.00 -9.97 7.07
CA THR A 152 -9.34 -9.54 7.50
C THR A 152 -9.30 -8.46 8.58
N LEU A 153 -8.19 -8.39 9.32
CA LEU A 153 -7.91 -7.37 10.33
C LEU A 153 -7.25 -6.11 9.74
N LYS A 154 -7.14 -6.04 8.42
CA LYS A 154 -6.62 -4.86 7.73
C LYS A 154 -7.72 -4.03 7.09
N VAL A 155 -7.59 -2.72 7.20
CA VAL A 155 -8.52 -1.74 6.64
C VAL A 155 -7.79 -0.71 5.81
N MET A 156 -8.50 -0.11 4.86
CA MET A 156 -7.96 1.04 4.13
C MET A 156 -7.79 2.22 5.08
N ASP A 157 -8.85 2.54 5.83
CA ASP A 157 -8.92 3.66 6.75
C ASP A 157 -9.44 3.16 8.10
N ASP A 158 -8.70 3.45 9.17
CA ASP A 158 -9.09 3.14 10.54
C ASP A 158 -9.94 4.27 11.16
N GLY A 159 -10.16 5.35 10.42
CA GLY A 159 -10.94 6.51 10.86
C GLY A 159 -10.26 7.33 11.94
N LYS A 160 -8.93 7.20 12.12
CA LYS A 160 -8.16 8.02 13.07
C LYS A 160 -7.77 9.39 12.49
N GLY A 161 -7.99 9.62 11.19
CA GLY A 161 -7.75 10.92 10.56
C GLY A 161 -6.30 11.21 10.19
N TRP A 162 -5.46 10.18 10.12
CA TRP A 162 -4.05 10.28 9.76
C TRP A 162 -3.76 9.75 8.36
N VAL A 163 -2.68 10.23 7.76
CA VAL A 163 -2.07 9.67 6.56
C VAL A 163 -0.59 9.42 6.84
N TRP A 164 -0.10 8.27 6.40
CA TRP A 164 1.23 7.77 6.71
C TRP A 164 2.02 7.54 5.44
N LEU A 165 3.32 7.81 5.52
CA LEU A 165 4.32 7.22 4.62
C LEU A 165 5.04 6.13 5.40
N ALA A 166 5.00 4.89 4.92
CA ALA A 166 5.74 3.80 5.55
C ALA A 166 6.55 3.01 4.54
N ALA A 167 7.71 2.51 4.96
CA ALA A 167 8.55 1.64 4.15
C ALA A 167 8.34 0.16 4.47
N GLU A 168 8.36 -0.65 3.41
CA GLU A 168 8.28 -2.10 3.45
C GLU A 168 9.52 -2.70 2.79
N MET A 169 10.12 -3.69 3.45
CA MET A 169 11.06 -4.59 2.79
C MET A 169 10.25 -5.69 2.12
N SER A 170 10.47 -5.87 0.83
CA SER A 170 9.92 -6.98 0.04
C SER A 170 11.06 -7.69 -0.68
N PRO A 171 10.84 -8.86 -1.32
CA PRO A 171 11.84 -9.49 -2.19
C PRO A 171 12.37 -8.56 -3.30
N GLY A 172 11.60 -7.54 -3.69
CA GLY A 172 12.01 -6.50 -4.65
C GLY A 172 12.85 -5.37 -4.05
N GLY A 173 13.19 -5.45 -2.76
CA GLY A 173 13.90 -4.41 -2.01
C GLY A 173 12.97 -3.51 -1.20
N LEU A 174 13.56 -2.43 -0.71
CA LEU A 174 12.87 -1.43 0.11
C LEU A 174 12.02 -0.51 -0.77
N ALA A 175 10.73 -0.42 -0.47
CA ALA A 175 9.78 0.47 -1.11
C ALA A 175 9.01 1.27 -0.07
N VAL A 176 8.30 2.32 -0.50
CA VAL A 176 7.41 3.11 0.35
C VAL A 176 5.98 3.05 -0.20
N ASP A 177 5.01 3.09 0.71
CA ASP A 177 3.60 3.15 0.40
C ASP A 177 2.89 4.16 1.31
N LEU A 178 1.71 4.60 0.87
CA LEU A 178 0.83 5.45 1.66
C LEU A 178 -0.24 4.63 2.36
N PHE A 179 -0.55 5.01 3.60
CA PHE A 179 -1.59 4.38 4.40
C PHE A 179 -2.50 5.44 5.00
N THR A 180 -3.78 5.12 5.07
CA THR A 180 -4.78 5.91 5.82
C THR A 180 -5.19 5.22 7.13
N SER A 181 -4.57 4.08 7.43
CA SER A 181 -4.65 3.34 8.68
C SER A 181 -3.24 3.14 9.24
N VAL A 182 -3.13 2.82 10.54
CA VAL A 182 -1.82 2.57 11.16
C VAL A 182 -1.05 1.46 10.43
N PRO A 183 0.20 1.71 9.98
CA PRO A 183 0.99 0.76 9.20
C PRO A 183 1.75 -0.23 10.11
N TYR A 184 1.01 -1.03 10.89
CA TYR A 184 1.57 -2.04 11.78
C TYR A 184 2.56 -2.97 11.07
N GLY A 185 3.70 -3.25 11.70
CA GLY A 185 4.73 -4.14 11.15
C GLY A 185 5.55 -3.55 10.01
N LYS A 186 5.33 -2.27 9.65
CA LYS A 186 6.10 -1.53 8.66
C LYS A 186 7.04 -0.53 9.35
N ARG A 187 7.88 0.12 8.55
CA ARG A 187 8.71 1.27 8.99
C ARG A 187 7.93 2.56 8.78
N ALA A 188 7.20 3.03 9.77
CA ALA A 188 6.52 4.32 9.67
C ALA A 188 7.58 5.43 9.55
N LEU A 189 7.63 6.12 8.41
CA LEU A 189 8.62 7.18 8.16
C LEU A 189 8.06 8.55 8.55
N LEU A 190 6.84 8.85 8.09
CA LEU A 190 6.13 10.09 8.35
C LEU A 190 4.66 9.83 8.71
N VAL A 191 4.07 10.73 9.48
CA VAL A 191 2.62 10.82 9.68
C VAL A 191 2.19 12.28 9.55
N ALA A 192 1.01 12.51 8.96
CA ALA A 192 0.40 13.83 8.90
C ALA A 192 -1.09 13.76 9.21
N LYS A 193 -1.64 14.84 9.80
CA LYS A 193 -3.09 15.02 9.94
C LYS A 193 -3.68 15.16 8.55
N ARG A 194 -4.70 14.36 8.23
CA ARG A 194 -5.24 14.28 6.86
C ARG A 194 -5.86 15.59 6.39
N ASP A 195 -6.42 16.36 7.32
CA ASP A 195 -7.00 17.69 7.09
C ASP A 195 -5.96 18.83 7.10
N ASN A 196 -4.72 18.58 7.54
CA ASN A 196 -3.66 19.58 7.62
C ASN A 196 -2.26 19.02 7.28
N VAL A 197 -2.14 18.39 6.11
CA VAL A 197 -0.88 17.78 5.66
C VAL A 197 0.24 18.81 5.51
N ASP A 198 -0.09 20.04 5.10
CA ASP A 198 0.90 21.10 4.90
C ASP A 198 1.65 21.47 6.17
N GLU A 199 1.00 21.38 7.34
CA GLU A 199 1.64 21.64 8.63
C GLU A 199 2.80 20.68 8.89
N MET A 200 2.63 19.39 8.55
CA MET A 200 3.70 18.41 8.70
C MET A 200 4.91 18.81 7.84
N PHE A 201 4.70 19.13 6.57
CA PHE A 201 5.79 19.52 5.67
C PHE A 201 6.43 20.86 6.02
N ALA A 202 5.70 21.76 6.68
CA ALA A 202 6.26 23.01 7.18
C ALA A 202 7.21 22.82 8.39
N LYS A 203 7.13 21.67 9.08
CA LYS A 203 7.82 21.42 10.35
C LYS A 203 8.66 20.16 10.38
N VAL A 204 8.58 19.31 9.36
CA VAL A 204 9.19 17.97 9.36
C VAL A 204 10.69 18.02 9.69
N ASN A 205 11.08 17.12 10.57
CA ASN A 205 12.45 16.79 10.90
C ASN A 205 12.86 15.54 10.10
N TRP A 206 13.61 15.75 9.02
CA TRP A 206 14.02 14.68 8.12
C TRP A 206 15.02 13.70 8.74
N ASP A 207 15.76 14.09 9.79
CA ASP A 207 16.67 13.19 10.50
C ASP A 207 15.89 12.18 11.34
N VAL A 208 14.77 12.60 11.96
CA VAL A 208 13.87 11.69 12.66
C VAL A 208 13.22 10.71 11.68
N ALA A 209 12.74 11.21 10.53
CA ALA A 209 12.18 10.38 9.47
C ALA A 209 13.19 9.34 8.95
N LEU A 210 14.46 9.74 8.79
CA LEU A 210 15.55 8.84 8.43
C LEU A 210 15.80 7.80 9.52
N GLY A 211 15.89 8.21 10.79
CA GLY A 211 16.11 7.30 11.92
C GLY A 211 14.98 6.26 12.09
N ASN A 212 13.79 6.54 11.59
CA ASN A 212 12.67 5.60 11.62
C ASN A 212 12.76 4.48 10.57
N ILE A 213 13.65 4.59 9.58
CA ILE A 213 13.85 3.54 8.57
C ILE A 213 14.36 2.23 9.18
N GLU A 214 14.96 2.27 10.36
CA GLU A 214 15.46 1.08 11.07
C GLU A 214 14.47 0.55 12.12
N LYS A 215 13.30 1.18 12.26
CA LYS A 215 12.33 0.86 13.31
C LYS A 215 11.07 0.23 12.72
N THR A 216 10.63 -0.87 13.30
CA THR A 216 9.29 -1.42 13.03
C THR A 216 8.28 -0.73 13.94
N PHE A 217 7.17 -0.28 13.36
CA PHE A 217 6.09 0.41 14.07
C PHE A 217 4.99 -0.58 14.52
N GLY A 218 4.55 -0.48 15.78
CA GLY A 218 3.44 -1.30 16.29
C GLY A 218 3.77 -2.78 16.56
N GLY A 219 4.99 -3.08 17.01
CA GLY A 219 5.30 -4.38 17.63
C GLY A 219 6.71 -4.94 17.31
N PRO A 220 7.34 -5.64 18.27
CA PRO A 220 8.59 -6.36 18.09
C PRO A 220 8.29 -7.70 17.39
N LEU A 221 9.09 -8.07 16.40
CA LEU A 221 9.11 -9.41 15.76
C LEU A 221 8.04 -9.75 14.72
N ILE A 222 7.44 -8.76 14.08
CA ILE A 222 6.88 -9.05 12.76
C ILE A 222 8.07 -9.28 11.82
N LYS A 223 8.31 -10.55 11.44
CA LYS A 223 9.28 -10.87 10.39
C LYS A 223 8.91 -10.08 9.14
N GLN A 224 9.73 -9.10 8.81
CA GLN A 224 9.75 -8.53 7.48
C GLN A 224 10.04 -9.70 6.53
N ARG A 225 9.14 -9.93 5.56
CA ARG A 225 9.30 -11.02 4.60
C ARG A 225 10.33 -10.65 3.54
#